data_AF-A0A4R3JN49-F1
#
_entry.id   AF-A0A4R3JN49-F1
#
_cell.length_a   1.000
_cell.length_b   1.000
_cell.length_c   1.000
_cell.angle_alpha   90.00
_cell.angle_beta   90.00
_cell.angle_gamma   90.00
#
_symmetry.space_group_name_H-M   'P 1'
#
loop_
_entity.id
_entity.type
_entity.pdbx_description
1 polymer ?
#
loop_
_entity_poly.entity_id
_entity_poly.type
_entity_poly.pdbx_seq_one_letter_code
_entity_poly.pdbx_strand_id
1 'polypeptide(L)'
;MPGDLQKTLRLLYKSNPTLFEWFSSPIVYQETEFAAKFRDLMIHYFSSKKTLHHYISMAEGNYREYLKGDFVRAKKYFYVLRPVLACRWILARGTPPPMLFSELMKAELPTELIGAVNQLLGLKMNSPEVKLIPRIPEINEYLDESISSIKNVVRSLEDSHTPDWNELNQLFLQELRNWE
;
A
#
# COMPACT_ATOMS: atom_id res chain seq x y z
N MET A 1 -6.62 -24.22 -2.67
CA MET A 1 -7.14 -24.66 -3.98
C MET A 1 -6.28 -24.05 -5.10
N PRO A 2 -6.07 -24.74 -6.23
CA PRO A 2 -5.27 -24.24 -7.38
C PRO A 2 -5.72 -22.87 -7.91
N GLY A 3 -7.01 -22.56 -7.79
CA GLY A 3 -7.58 -21.27 -8.22
C GLY A 3 -7.12 -20.07 -7.38
N ASP A 4 -6.80 -20.26 -6.10
CA ASP A 4 -6.32 -19.17 -5.24
C ASP A 4 -4.85 -18.85 -5.56
N LEU A 5 -4.04 -19.87 -5.82
CA LEU A 5 -2.64 -19.68 -6.25
C LEU A 5 -2.58 -18.92 -7.58
N GLN A 6 -3.42 -19.27 -8.56
CA GLN A 6 -3.47 -18.56 -9.83
C GLN A 6 -3.86 -17.07 -9.67
N LYS A 7 -4.83 -16.76 -8.79
CA LYS A 7 -5.20 -15.37 -8.47
C LYS A 7 -4.03 -14.61 -7.85
N THR A 8 -3.34 -15.24 -6.90
CA THR A 8 -2.18 -14.65 -6.21
C THR A 8 -1.04 -14.34 -7.18
N LEU A 9 -0.70 -15.27 -8.08
CA LEU A 9 0.34 -15.05 -9.11
C LEU A 9 -0.05 -13.91 -10.08
N ARG A 10 -1.34 -13.81 -10.44
CA ARG A 10 -1.83 -12.68 -11.24
C ARG A 10 -1.77 -11.34 -10.52
N LEU A 11 -2.02 -11.32 -9.21
CA LEU A 11 -1.85 -10.12 -8.39
C LEU A 11 -0.36 -9.71 -8.31
N LEU A 12 0.54 -10.69 -8.22
CA LEU A 12 1.97 -10.46 -8.20
C LEU A 12 2.48 -9.83 -9.49
N TYR A 13 2.10 -10.40 -10.65
CA TYR A 13 2.47 -9.85 -11.95
C TYR A 13 2.02 -8.40 -12.17
N LYS A 14 0.90 -8.00 -11.56
CA LYS A 14 0.38 -6.63 -11.60
C LYS A 14 1.04 -5.70 -10.57
N SER A 15 1.96 -6.22 -9.77
CA SER A 15 2.54 -5.55 -8.61
C SER A 15 1.47 -4.92 -7.70
N ASN A 16 0.39 -5.68 -7.45
CA ASN A 16 -0.77 -5.19 -6.72
C ASN A 16 -0.41 -4.92 -5.24
N PRO A 17 -0.70 -3.72 -4.70
CA PRO A 17 -0.38 -3.36 -3.32
C PRO A 17 -0.87 -4.34 -2.25
N THR A 18 -2.08 -4.90 -2.40
CA THR A 18 -2.67 -5.79 -1.40
C THR A 18 -1.82 -7.02 -1.16
N LEU A 19 -1.17 -7.55 -2.20
CA LEU A 19 -0.33 -8.73 -2.08
C LEU A 19 0.95 -8.42 -1.28
N PHE A 20 1.60 -7.29 -1.56
CA PHE A 20 2.78 -6.85 -0.82
C PHE A 20 2.46 -6.48 0.62
N GLU A 21 1.28 -5.91 0.88
CA GLU A 21 0.82 -5.61 2.24
C GLU A 21 0.57 -6.88 3.07
N TRP A 22 -0.06 -7.90 2.50
CA TRP A 22 -0.26 -9.19 3.18
C TRP A 22 1.05 -9.86 3.55
N PHE A 23 2.05 -9.71 2.70
CA PHE A 23 3.33 -10.33 2.91
C PHE A 23 4.25 -9.55 3.85
N SER A 24 4.11 -8.23 3.86
CA SER A 24 4.76 -7.37 4.86
C SER A 24 4.06 -7.47 6.23
N SER A 25 3.10 -8.38 6.37
CA SER A 25 2.47 -8.70 7.64
C SER A 25 3.47 -9.37 8.58
N PRO A 26 3.57 -8.91 9.83
CA PRO A 26 4.42 -9.55 10.84
C PRO A 26 3.88 -10.93 11.27
N ILE A 27 2.62 -11.27 10.91
CA ILE A 27 1.99 -12.53 11.28
C ILE A 27 2.27 -13.57 10.19
N VAL A 28 3.19 -14.48 10.47
CA VAL A 28 3.46 -15.66 9.64
C VAL A 28 2.69 -16.84 10.20
N TYR A 29 1.64 -17.28 9.49
CA TYR A 29 0.82 -18.42 9.90
C TYR A 29 1.51 -19.77 9.71
N GLN A 30 2.29 -19.88 8.63
CA GLN A 30 3.04 -21.09 8.29
C GLN A 30 4.23 -20.70 7.43
N GLU A 31 5.39 -21.25 7.76
CA GLU A 31 6.63 -21.05 7.01
C GLU A 31 6.94 -22.36 6.27
N THR A 32 7.12 -22.28 4.95
CA THR A 32 7.37 -23.43 4.07
C THR A 32 8.42 -23.06 3.03
N GLU A 33 9.05 -24.05 2.38
CA GLU A 33 9.97 -23.78 1.26
C GLU A 33 9.29 -23.00 0.12
N PHE A 34 8.00 -23.27 -0.11
CA PHE A 34 7.20 -22.48 -1.05
C PHE A 34 7.10 -21.02 -0.61
N ALA A 35 6.79 -20.76 0.67
CA ALA A 35 6.70 -19.40 1.19
C ALA A 35 8.03 -18.65 0.99
N ALA A 36 9.17 -19.29 1.29
CA ALA A 36 10.50 -18.73 1.04
C ALA A 36 10.74 -18.40 -0.44
N LYS A 37 10.53 -19.35 -1.37
CA LYS A 37 10.70 -19.12 -2.82
C LYS A 37 9.75 -18.04 -3.35
N PHE A 38 8.53 -18.00 -2.84
CA PHE A 38 7.53 -16.99 -3.20
C PHE A 38 7.97 -15.59 -2.76
N ARG A 39 8.70 -15.46 -1.64
CA ARG A 39 9.29 -14.18 -1.18
C ARG A 39 10.26 -13.59 -2.19
N ASP A 40 11.17 -14.43 -2.66
CA ASP A 40 12.22 -14.02 -3.57
C ASP A 40 11.63 -13.58 -4.91
N LEU A 41 10.64 -14.33 -5.40
CA LEU A 41 9.85 -13.95 -6.57
C LEU A 41 9.11 -12.64 -6.36
N MET A 42 8.55 -12.39 -5.18
CA MET A 42 7.86 -11.13 -4.92
C MET A 42 8.76 -9.91 -5.06
N ILE A 43 10.00 -10.01 -4.60
CA ILE A 43 11.01 -8.95 -4.75
C ILE A 43 11.32 -8.75 -6.24
N HIS A 44 11.47 -9.82 -7.00
CA HIS A 44 11.77 -9.76 -8.43
C HIS A 44 10.64 -9.11 -9.25
N TYR A 45 9.39 -9.33 -8.89
CA TYR A 45 8.20 -8.80 -9.58
C TYR A 45 7.69 -7.46 -9.00
N PHE A 46 8.38 -6.89 -8.01
CA PHE A 46 8.03 -5.58 -7.47
C PHE A 46 8.35 -4.48 -8.50
N SER A 47 7.32 -3.72 -8.89
CA SER A 47 7.47 -2.55 -9.74
C SER A 47 7.03 -1.30 -8.98
N SER A 48 8.00 -0.45 -8.64
CA SER A 48 7.76 0.84 -7.98
C SER A 48 6.72 1.66 -8.73
N LYS A 49 6.81 1.77 -10.06
CA LYS A 49 5.88 2.57 -10.85
C LYS A 49 4.45 2.02 -10.82
N LYS A 50 4.25 0.72 -11.03
CA LYS A 50 2.91 0.11 -10.97
C LYS A 50 2.28 0.27 -9.58
N THR A 51 3.05 -0.03 -8.54
CA THR A 51 2.58 0.08 -7.15
C THR A 51 2.28 1.53 -6.77
N LEU A 52 3.11 2.49 -7.19
CA LEU A 52 2.86 3.93 -7.02
C LEU A 52 1.57 4.36 -7.72
N HIS A 53 1.34 3.94 -8.97
CA HIS A 53 0.11 4.23 -9.70
C HIS A 53 -1.14 3.72 -8.96
N HIS A 54 -1.08 2.50 -8.40
CA HIS A 54 -2.18 1.94 -7.63
C HIS A 54 -2.45 2.75 -6.35
N TYR A 55 -1.41 3.05 -5.57
CA TYR A 55 -1.58 3.79 -4.32
C TYR A 55 -2.06 5.23 -4.57
N ILE A 56 -1.49 5.93 -5.55
CA ILE A 56 -1.88 7.33 -5.80
C ILE A 56 -3.30 7.44 -6.35
N SER A 57 -3.73 6.50 -7.20
CA SER A 57 -5.12 6.45 -7.69
C SER A 57 -6.10 6.17 -6.55
N MET A 58 -5.75 5.26 -5.64
CA MET A 58 -6.53 4.98 -4.44
C MET A 58 -6.62 6.19 -3.50
N ALA A 59 -5.49 6.86 -3.24
CA ALA A 59 -5.43 8.06 -2.42
C ALA A 59 -6.32 9.17 -2.99
N GLU A 60 -6.19 9.47 -4.28
CA GLU A 60 -6.96 10.51 -4.95
C GLU A 60 -8.47 10.20 -4.92
N GLY A 61 -8.86 8.96 -5.22
CA GLY A 61 -10.25 8.53 -5.16
C GLY A 61 -10.85 8.69 -3.75
N ASN A 62 -10.16 8.17 -2.74
CA ASN A 62 -10.59 8.25 -1.34
C ASN A 62 -10.63 9.70 -0.83
N TYR A 63 -9.67 10.53 -1.23
CA TYR A 63 -9.63 11.93 -0.82
C TYR A 63 -10.83 12.71 -1.36
N ARG A 64 -11.12 12.55 -2.65
CA ARG A 64 -12.26 13.19 -3.32
C ARG A 64 -13.59 12.71 -2.72
N GLU A 65 -13.72 11.42 -2.44
CA GLU A 65 -14.97 10.84 -1.93
C GLU A 65 -15.24 11.19 -0.46
N TYR A 66 -14.21 11.22 0.39
CA TYR A 66 -14.41 11.22 1.84
C TYR A 66 -13.95 12.49 2.57
N LEU A 67 -13.03 13.27 2.01
CA LEU A 67 -12.32 14.33 2.76
C LEU A 67 -12.57 15.75 2.25
N LYS A 68 -13.54 15.95 1.35
CA LYS A 68 -13.91 17.27 0.79
C LYS A 68 -15.00 18.01 1.55
N GLY A 69 -15.74 17.36 2.45
CA GLY A 69 -16.77 18.01 3.27
C GLY A 69 -16.23 18.71 4.52
N ASP A 70 -17.06 19.54 5.16
CA ASP A 70 -16.72 20.25 6.40
C ASP A 70 -16.58 19.31 7.60
N PHE A 71 -17.41 18.25 7.61
CA PHE A 71 -17.35 17.16 8.58
C PHE A 71 -17.06 15.85 7.87
N VAL A 72 -16.09 15.11 8.38
CA VAL A 72 -15.58 13.89 7.74
C VAL A 72 -15.40 12.78 8.79
N ARG A 73 -15.46 11.53 8.34
CA ARG A 73 -15.23 10.39 9.23
C ARG A 73 -13.73 10.28 9.54
N ALA A 74 -13.35 10.30 10.82
CA ALA A 74 -11.95 10.20 11.24
C ALA A 74 -11.21 9.00 10.61
N LYS A 75 -11.86 7.83 10.51
CA LYS A 75 -11.27 6.63 9.89
C LYS A 75 -10.87 6.83 8.42
N LYS A 76 -11.56 7.72 7.68
CA LYS A 76 -11.30 7.96 6.26
C LYS A 76 -10.00 8.73 6.01
N TYR A 77 -9.48 9.46 6.99
CA TYR A 77 -8.12 10.03 6.89
C TYR A 77 -7.08 8.94 6.66
N PHE A 78 -7.17 7.80 7.35
CA PHE A 78 -6.23 6.68 7.17
C PHE A 78 -6.35 6.00 5.81
N TYR A 79 -7.48 6.16 5.11
CA TYR A 79 -7.69 5.61 3.77
C TYR A 79 -6.96 6.44 2.71
N VAL A 80 -6.49 7.65 3.08
CA VAL A 80 -5.71 8.53 2.21
C VAL A 80 -4.27 8.68 2.71
N LEU A 81 -4.06 8.86 4.02
CA LEU A 81 -2.73 8.96 4.62
C LEU A 81 -1.89 7.72 4.34
N ARG A 82 -2.44 6.50 4.53
CA ARG A 82 -1.68 5.27 4.27
C ARG A 82 -1.16 5.19 2.84
N PRO A 83 -1.99 5.29 1.78
CA PRO A 83 -1.46 5.23 0.41
C PRO A 83 -0.53 6.40 0.07
N VAL A 84 -0.73 7.61 0.62
CA VAL A 84 0.20 8.73 0.43
C VAL A 84 1.57 8.44 1.05
N LEU A 85 1.61 7.98 2.30
CA LEU A 85 2.88 7.63 2.97
C LEU A 85 3.54 6.42 2.32
N ALA A 86 2.77 5.44 1.86
CA ALA A 86 3.27 4.31 1.09
C ALA A 86 3.94 4.77 -0.21
N CYS A 87 3.34 5.73 -0.94
CA CYS A 87 3.98 6.33 -2.10
C CYS A 87 5.29 7.02 -1.74
N ARG A 88 5.34 7.81 -0.66
CA ARG A 88 6.57 8.48 -0.19
C ARG A 88 7.66 7.46 0.12
N TRP A 89 7.33 6.38 0.82
CA TRP A 89 8.26 5.27 1.09
C TRP A 89 8.84 4.68 -0.19
N ILE A 90 8.00 4.33 -1.16
CA ILE A 90 8.44 3.73 -2.42
C ILE A 90 9.30 4.71 -3.22
N LEU A 91 8.96 6.00 -3.24
CA LEU A 91 9.78 7.03 -3.88
C LEU A 91 11.15 7.19 -3.21
N ALA A 92 11.21 7.07 -1.88
CA ALA A 92 12.45 7.21 -1.11
C ALA A 92 13.35 5.97 -1.17
N ARG A 93 12.77 4.76 -1.21
CA ARG A 93 13.52 3.50 -1.02
C ARG A 93 13.42 2.52 -2.18
N GLY A 94 12.48 2.68 -3.11
CA GLY A 94 12.26 1.75 -4.20
C GLY A 94 11.83 0.34 -3.77
N THR A 95 11.30 0.20 -2.55
CA THR A 95 10.90 -1.09 -1.96
C THR A 95 9.43 -1.07 -1.53
N PRO A 96 8.80 -2.25 -1.34
CA PRO A 96 7.48 -2.33 -0.76
C PRO A 96 7.39 -1.59 0.59
N PRO A 97 6.30 -0.86 0.86
CA PRO A 97 6.10 -0.17 2.13
C PRO A 97 5.76 -1.16 3.26
N PRO A 98 6.11 -0.84 4.52
CA PRO A 98 5.75 -1.66 5.67
C PRO A 98 4.24 -1.70 5.89
N MET A 99 3.75 -2.81 6.46
CA MET A 99 2.32 -2.96 6.76
C MET A 99 1.89 -2.03 7.90
N LEU A 100 2.77 -1.76 8.88
CA LEU A 100 2.42 -0.96 10.05
C LEU A 100 2.34 0.53 9.70
N PHE A 101 1.19 1.14 9.99
CA PHE A 101 0.99 2.58 9.77
C PHE A 101 1.94 3.43 10.63
N SER A 102 2.27 2.98 11.84
CA SER A 102 3.23 3.65 12.71
C SER A 102 4.64 3.74 12.11
N GLU A 103 5.07 2.73 11.36
CA GLU A 103 6.36 2.73 10.67
C GLU A 103 6.36 3.72 9.50
N LEU A 104 5.30 3.71 8.69
CA LEU A 104 5.10 4.71 7.63
C LEU A 104 5.06 6.13 8.19
N MET A 105 4.33 6.35 9.28
CA MET A 105 4.23 7.64 9.93
C MET A 105 5.60 8.11 10.43
N LYS A 106 6.36 7.25 11.10
CA LYS A 106 7.69 7.58 11.62
C LYS A 106 8.68 7.91 10.50
N ALA A 107 8.57 7.24 9.36
CA ALA A 107 9.50 7.39 8.25
C ALA A 107 9.17 8.56 7.32
N GLU A 108 7.88 8.79 7.03
CA GLU A 108 7.45 9.62 5.89
C GLU A 108 6.54 10.79 6.26
N LEU A 109 6.00 10.85 7.49
CA LEU A 109 5.12 11.95 7.89
C LEU A 109 5.95 13.18 8.32
N PRO A 110 5.64 14.38 7.82
CA PRO A 110 6.25 15.62 8.31
C PRO A 110 6.07 15.80 9.82
N THR A 111 7.09 16.32 10.48
CA THR A 111 7.14 16.43 11.95
C THR A 111 5.98 17.28 12.50
N GLU A 112 5.59 18.31 11.74
CA GLU A 112 4.53 19.25 12.10
C GLU A 112 3.16 18.57 12.17
N LEU A 113 2.95 17.52 11.37
CA LEU A 113 1.68 16.77 11.30
C LEU A 113 1.59 15.63 12.31
N ILE A 114 2.68 15.28 12.98
CA ILE A 114 2.71 14.18 13.97
C ILE A 114 1.65 14.39 15.05
N GLY A 115 1.51 15.63 15.54
CA GLY A 115 0.52 15.99 16.55
C GLY A 115 -0.91 15.68 16.12
N ALA A 116 -1.33 16.19 14.97
CA ALA A 116 -2.69 15.99 14.48
C ALA A 116 -3.00 14.54 14.08
N VAL A 117 -2.04 13.83 13.48
CA VAL A 117 -2.22 12.41 13.15
C VAL A 117 -2.31 11.55 14.40
N ASN A 118 -1.57 11.86 15.46
CA ASN A 118 -1.72 11.19 16.76
C ASN A 118 -3.09 11.45 17.40
N GLN A 119 -3.63 12.66 17.29
CA GLN A 119 -5.00 12.94 17.74
C GLN A 119 -6.03 12.11 16.96
N LEU A 120 -5.87 11.99 15.64
CA LEU A 120 -6.71 11.11 14.82
C LEU A 120 -6.61 9.63 15.22
N LEU A 121 -5.42 9.15 15.56
CA LEU A 121 -5.22 7.78 16.05
C LEU A 121 -5.95 7.56 17.37
N GLY A 122 -5.87 8.50 18.30
CA GLY A 122 -6.60 8.46 19.56
C GLY A 122 -8.12 8.41 19.35
N LEU A 123 -8.64 9.22 18.42
CA LEU A 123 -10.06 9.22 18.06
C LEU A 123 -10.51 7.88 17.45
N LYS A 124 -9.67 7.26 16.62
CA LYS A 124 -9.94 5.95 16.00
C LYS A 124 -9.99 4.83 17.04
N MET A 125 -9.09 4.84 18.03
CA MET A 125 -9.04 3.81 19.08
C MET A 125 -10.24 3.89 20.03
N ASN A 126 -10.70 5.10 20.36
CA ASN A 126 -11.76 5.33 21.34
C ASN A 126 -13.18 5.30 20.74
N SER A 127 -13.31 5.28 19.42
CA SER A 127 -14.61 5.19 18.73
C SER A 127 -14.45 4.49 17.39
N PRO A 128 -14.56 3.14 17.36
CA PRO A 128 -14.42 2.37 16.12
C PRO A 128 -15.52 2.67 15.09
N GLU A 129 -16.67 3.21 15.52
CA GLU A 129 -17.75 3.65 14.66
C GLU A 129 -17.82 5.17 14.49
N VAL A 130 -17.73 5.61 13.23
CA VAL A 130 -18.43 6.77 12.64
C VAL A 130 -18.33 8.11 13.39
N LYS A 131 -17.23 8.41 14.09
CA LYS A 131 -17.05 9.78 14.60
C LYS A 131 -16.80 10.74 13.43
N LEU A 132 -17.83 11.53 13.11
CA LEU A 132 -17.71 12.72 12.28
C LEU A 132 -16.93 13.76 13.07
N ILE A 133 -15.88 14.30 12.47
CA ILE A 133 -15.06 15.35 13.01
C ILE A 133 -15.01 16.50 12.01
N PRO A 134 -14.80 17.74 12.47
CA PRO A 134 -14.41 18.81 11.57
C PRO A 134 -13.19 18.38 10.76
N ARG A 135 -13.17 18.76 9.49
CA ARG A 135 -12.00 18.59 8.63
C ARG A 135 -10.78 19.25 9.30
N ILE A 136 -9.65 18.57 9.28
CA ILE A 136 -8.37 19.01 9.84
C ILE A 136 -7.57 19.69 8.71
N PRO A 137 -7.49 21.04 8.66
CA PRO A 137 -6.95 21.75 7.49
C PRO A 137 -5.50 21.39 7.17
N GLU A 138 -4.62 21.36 8.17
CA GLU A 138 -3.20 21.01 8.01
C GLU A 138 -2.97 19.62 7.39
N ILE A 139 -3.79 18.63 7.73
CA ILE A 139 -3.71 17.30 7.12
C ILE A 139 -4.24 17.35 5.68
N ASN A 140 -5.33 18.06 5.44
CA ASN A 140 -5.93 18.18 4.11
C ASN A 140 -5.00 18.90 3.12
N GLU A 141 -4.37 19.98 3.54
CA GLU A 141 -3.38 20.73 2.75
C GLU A 141 -2.21 19.84 2.36
N TYR A 142 -1.64 19.13 3.34
CA TYR A 142 -0.58 18.14 3.09
C TYR A 142 -1.01 17.04 2.09
N LEU A 143 -2.24 16.55 2.20
CA LEU A 143 -2.76 15.51 1.30
C LEU A 143 -2.97 16.05 -0.11
N ASP A 144 -3.54 17.24 -0.29
CA ASP A 144 -3.72 17.87 -1.60
C ASP A 144 -2.37 18.12 -2.30
N GLU A 145 -1.39 18.66 -1.58
CA GLU A 145 -0.03 18.89 -2.08
C GLU A 145 0.70 17.58 -2.40
N SER A 146 0.66 16.61 -1.49
CA SER A 146 1.32 15.33 -1.67
C SER A 146 0.74 14.53 -2.82
N ILE A 147 -0.60 14.48 -2.94
CA ILE A 147 -1.26 13.79 -4.05
C ILE A 147 -0.83 14.41 -5.38
N SER A 148 -0.86 15.73 -5.47
CA SER A 148 -0.48 16.46 -6.69
C SER A 148 1.00 16.23 -7.05
N SER A 149 1.88 16.37 -6.08
CA SER A 149 3.33 16.16 -6.23
C SER A 149 3.65 14.73 -6.69
N ILE A 150 3.11 13.73 -6.00
CA ILE A 150 3.35 12.31 -6.32
C ILE A 150 2.81 11.96 -7.71
N LYS A 151 1.62 12.46 -8.09
CA LYS A 151 1.07 12.23 -9.44
C LYS A 151 1.99 12.72 -10.54
N ASN A 152 2.62 13.88 -10.35
CA ASN A 152 3.54 14.44 -11.32
C ASN A 152 4.80 13.58 -11.45
N VAL A 153 5.38 13.15 -10.32
CA VAL A 153 6.54 12.25 -10.31
C VAL A 153 6.20 10.93 -11.01
N VAL A 154 5.07 10.31 -10.66
CA VAL A 154 4.65 9.01 -11.21
C VAL A 154 4.45 9.07 -12.73
N ARG A 155 3.95 10.19 -13.26
CA ARG A 155 3.81 10.40 -14.72
C ARG A 155 5.15 10.47 -15.45
N SER A 156 6.19 10.97 -14.80
CA SER A 156 7.54 11.07 -15.38
C SER A 156 8.38 9.80 -15.24
N LEU A 157 7.94 8.82 -14.44
CA LEU A 157 8.69 7.57 -14.28
C LEU A 157 8.60 6.71 -15.54
N GLU A 158 9.75 6.20 -15.99
CA GLU A 158 9.81 5.16 -17.00
C GLU A 158 9.28 3.83 -16.43
N ASP A 159 8.75 2.97 -17.31
CA ASP A 159 8.35 1.63 -16.88
C ASP A 159 9.60 0.83 -16.50
N SER A 160 9.69 0.47 -15.21
CA SER A 160 10.60 -0.58 -14.77
C SER A 160 10.18 -1.88 -15.48
N HIS A 161 11.09 -2.47 -16.25
CA HIS A 161 10.88 -3.74 -16.94
C HIS A 161 10.15 -4.74 -16.05
N THR A 162 9.05 -5.29 -16.55
CA THR A 162 8.28 -6.31 -15.82
C THR A 162 8.74 -7.68 -16.29
N PRO A 163 9.16 -8.57 -15.39
CA PRO A 163 9.58 -9.91 -15.77
C PRO A 163 8.46 -10.64 -16.51
N ASP A 164 8.84 -11.56 -17.40
CA ASP A 164 7.88 -12.37 -18.15
C ASP A 164 7.09 -13.34 -17.23
N TRP A 165 6.19 -14.14 -17.79
CA TRP A 165 5.40 -15.10 -17.00
C TRP A 165 6.13 -16.40 -16.67
N ASN A 166 7.34 -16.63 -17.18
CA ASN A 166 7.98 -17.94 -17.15
C ASN A 166 8.26 -18.40 -15.72
N GLU A 167 8.80 -17.53 -14.87
CA GLU A 167 9.09 -17.89 -13.47
C GLU A 167 7.82 -18.20 -12.67
N LEU A 168 6.75 -17.39 -12.85
CA LEU A 168 5.46 -17.63 -12.21
C LEU A 168 4.81 -18.95 -12.68
N ASN A 169 4.91 -19.25 -13.97
CA ASN A 169 4.39 -20.49 -14.54
C ASN A 169 5.19 -21.71 -14.04
N GLN A 170 6.51 -21.62 -13.94
CA GLN A 170 7.35 -22.69 -13.39
C GLN A 170 6.99 -22.97 -11.94
N LEU A 171 6.83 -21.94 -11.11
CA LEU A 171 6.40 -22.10 -9.72
C LEU A 171 5.03 -22.77 -9.62
N PHE A 172 4.06 -22.34 -10.44
CA PHE A 172 2.73 -22.93 -10.47
C PHE A 172 2.76 -24.43 -10.82
N LEU A 173 3.56 -24.81 -11.83
CA LEU A 173 3.69 -26.21 -12.25
C LEU A 173 4.42 -27.07 -11.21
N GLN A 174 5.42 -26.53 -10.51
CA GLN A 174 6.10 -27.24 -9.42
C GLN A 174 5.15 -27.53 -8.26
N GLU A 175 4.35 -26.54 -7.84
CA GLU A 175 3.37 -26.73 -6.78
C GLU A 175 2.28 -27.71 -7.17
N LEU A 176 1.80 -27.71 -8.41
CA LEU A 176 0.84 -28.74 -8.85
C LEU A 176 1.39 -30.17 -8.74
N ARG A 177 2.69 -30.36 -9.00
CA ARG A 177 3.35 -31.67 -8.90
C ARG A 177 3.59 -32.14 -7.47
N ASN A 178 3.73 -31.21 -6.52
CA ASN A 178 3.88 -31.53 -5.10
C ASN A 178 2.56 -31.92 -4.42
N TRP A 179 1.43 -31.77 -5.13
CA TRP A 179 0.09 -32.09 -4.64
C TRP A 179 -0.44 -33.47 -5.13
N GLU A 180 0.30 -34.13 -6.01
CA GLU A 180 0.09 -35.54 -6.42
C GLU A 180 0.90 -36.49 -5.54
#